data_AF-A0A7W2PD95-F1
#
_entry.id   AF-A0A7W2PD95-F1
#
_cell.length_a   1.000
_cell.length_b   1.000
_cell.length_c   1.000
_cell.angle_alpha   90.00
_cell.angle_beta   90.00
_cell.angle_gamma   90.00
#
_symmetry.space_group_name_H-M   'P 1'
#
loop_
_entity.id
_entity.type
_entity.pdbx_description
1 polymer ?
#
loop_
_entity_poly.entity_id
_entity_poly.type
_entity_poly.pdbx_seq_one_letter_code
_entity_poly.pdbx_strand_id
1 'polypeptide(L)'
;MDVVNGVIQFYHLISGNVDFQEHFTAIQQAPKTKLLSEYKFDIYIDHSSFEIFVNNGETVLTSIFFPNMPDSTISIEADSTLM
;
A
#
# COMPACT_ATOMS: atom_id res chain seq x y z
N MET A 1 3.03 -2.72 -6.49
CA MET A 1 4.28 -1.91 -6.52
C MET A 1 4.52 -1.50 -7.96
N ASP A 2 4.90 -0.25 -8.20
CA ASP A 2 5.45 0.16 -9.49
C ASP A 2 6.91 -0.28 -9.55
N VAL A 3 7.16 -1.38 -10.28
CA VAL A 3 8.49 -2.00 -10.41
C VAL A 3 9.41 -1.25 -11.37
N VAL A 4 8.90 -0.32 -12.19
CA VAL A 4 9.72 0.51 -13.08
C VAL A 4 10.31 1.67 -12.28
N ASN A 5 9.49 2.30 -11.43
CA ASN A 5 9.88 3.47 -10.66
C ASN A 5 10.36 3.15 -9.23
N GLY A 6 10.19 1.90 -8.77
CA GLY A 6 10.54 1.47 -7.43
C GLY A 6 9.64 2.08 -6.35
N VAL A 7 8.38 2.36 -6.68
CA VAL A 7 7.45 3.12 -5.82
C VAL A 7 6.32 2.22 -5.31
N ILE A 8 6.01 2.37 -4.03
CA ILE A 8 4.84 1.77 -3.38
C ILE A 8 3.86 2.90 -3.11
N GLN A 9 2.60 2.67 -3.45
CA GLN A 9 1.53 3.65 -3.33
C GLN A 9 0.37 3.05 -2.55
N PHE A 10 -0.25 3.85 -1.71
CA PHE A 10 -1.50 3.54 -1.03
C PHE A 10 -2.56 4.55 -1.43
N TYR A 11 -3.72 4.05 -1.85
CA TYR A 11 -4.82 4.85 -2.38
C TYR A 11 -5.92 4.98 -1.32
N HIS A 12 -5.93 6.09 -0.57
CA HIS A 12 -6.94 6.31 0.47
C HIS A 12 -8.35 6.51 -0.09
N LEU A 13 -8.51 6.98 -1.33
CA LEU A 13 -9.82 7.28 -1.93
C LEU A 13 -10.82 6.10 -1.89
N ILE A 14 -10.32 4.86 -1.87
CA ILE A 14 -11.13 3.64 -1.87
C ILE A 14 -11.04 2.87 -0.54
N SER A 15 -10.60 3.53 0.55
CA SER A 15 -10.29 2.88 1.83
C SER A 15 -11.44 2.92 2.84
N GLY A 16 -12.68 3.16 2.38
CA GLY A 16 -13.91 3.21 3.19
C GLY A 16 -14.36 4.63 3.54
N ASN A 17 -14.53 4.95 4.82
CA ASN A 17 -14.90 6.29 5.29
C ASN A 17 -13.71 7.24 5.16
N VAL A 18 -13.85 8.25 4.30
CA VAL A 18 -12.79 9.21 3.97
C VAL A 18 -13.24 10.67 4.06
N ASP A 19 -14.53 10.92 4.29
CA ASP A 19 -15.15 12.26 4.18
C ASP A 19 -14.90 13.15 5.41
N PHE A 20 -14.23 12.60 6.44
CA PHE A 20 -13.95 13.31 7.68
C PHE A 20 -12.83 14.35 7.55
N GLN A 21 -11.98 14.27 6.52
CA GLN A 21 -10.88 15.23 6.30
C GLN A 21 -10.54 15.33 4.81
N GLU A 22 -10.53 16.56 4.29
CA GLU A 22 -10.39 16.88 2.86
C GLU A 22 -9.15 16.25 2.18
N HIS A 23 -8.01 16.22 2.88
CA HIS A 23 -6.75 15.73 2.35
C HIS A 23 -6.51 14.23 2.61
N PHE A 24 -7.45 13.54 3.27
CA PHE A 24 -7.28 12.14 3.62
C PHE A 24 -7.27 11.25 2.38
N THR A 25 -8.00 11.63 1.34
CA THR A 25 -8.13 10.89 0.07
C THR A 25 -6.88 10.93 -0.81
N ALA A 26 -5.80 11.56 -0.36
CA ALA A 26 -4.54 11.66 -1.10
C ALA A 26 -3.90 10.28 -1.36
N ILE A 27 -3.07 10.20 -2.41
CA ILE A 27 -2.20 9.04 -2.63
C ILE A 27 -0.98 9.20 -1.74
N GLN A 28 -0.78 8.24 -0.85
CA GLN A 28 0.45 8.16 -0.06
C GLN A 28 1.50 7.38 -0.85
N GLN A 29 2.73 7.86 -0.88
CA GLN A 29 3.86 7.19 -1.52
C GLN A 29 4.96 6.91 -0.51
N ALA A 30 5.51 5.71 -0.53
CA ALA A 30 6.72 5.39 0.22
C ALA A 30 7.95 6.02 -0.46
N PRO A 31 9.08 6.17 0.26
CA PRO A 31 10.37 6.40 -0.38
C PRO A 31 10.65 5.38 -1.47
N LYS A 32 11.43 5.77 -2.49
CA LYS A 32 11.80 4.85 -3.56
C LYS A 32 12.63 3.70 -3.00
N THR A 33 12.20 2.49 -3.28
CA THR A 33 12.96 1.27 -2.97
C THR A 33 13.91 0.95 -4.11
N LYS A 34 15.03 0.30 -3.82
CA LYS A 34 15.96 -0.18 -4.85
C LYS A 34 15.28 -1.15 -5.81
N LEU A 35 15.56 -1.02 -7.11
CA LEU A 35 15.10 -1.98 -8.10
C LEU A 35 15.84 -3.32 -7.95
N LEU A 36 15.08 -4.39 -7.73
CA LEU A 36 15.57 -5.75 -7.55
C LEU A 36 14.84 -6.73 -8.47
N SER A 37 15.48 -7.87 -8.73
CA SER A 37 14.84 -9.01 -9.42
C SER A 37 13.83 -9.74 -8.54
N GLU A 38 13.93 -9.56 -7.22
CA GLU A 38 13.07 -10.17 -6.21
C GLU A 38 12.84 -9.17 -5.07
N TYR A 39 11.64 -9.14 -4.53
CA TYR A 39 11.26 -8.28 -3.41
C TYR A 39 10.67 -9.13 -2.29
N LYS A 40 11.03 -8.79 -1.04
CA LYS A 40 10.38 -9.34 0.15
C LYS A 40 9.41 -8.31 0.70
N PHE A 41 8.16 -8.72 0.91
CA PHE A 41 7.13 -7.91 1.55
C PHE A 41 6.68 -8.57 2.84
N ASP A 42 6.73 -7.84 3.95
CA ASP A 42 6.03 -8.19 5.18
C ASP A 42 4.90 -7.17 5.35
N ILE A 43 3.65 -7.65 5.39
CA ILE A 43 2.44 -6.80 5.40
C ILE A 43 1.65 -7.08 6.68
N TYR A 44 1.33 -6.02 7.42
CA TYR A 44 0.52 -6.07 8.63
C TYR A 44 -0.77 -5.27 8.40
N ILE A 45 -1.90 -5.87 8.79
CA ILE A 45 -3.23 -5.28 8.63
C ILE A 45 -3.96 -5.45 9.96
N ASP A 46 -4.48 -4.35 10.49
CA ASP A 46 -5.38 -4.31 11.63
C ASP A 46 -6.68 -3.56 11.23
N HIS A 47 -7.64 -3.47 12.15
CA HIS A 47 -8.96 -2.87 11.92
C HIS A 47 -8.95 -1.48 11.28
N SER A 48 -7.88 -0.71 11.49
CA SER A 48 -7.77 0.66 10.95
C SER A 48 -6.35 1.06 10.53
N SER A 49 -5.44 0.08 10.36
CA SER A 49 -4.06 0.35 9.97
C SER A 49 -3.50 -0.68 9.02
N PHE A 50 -2.68 -0.21 8.10
CA PHE A 50 -2.03 -0.98 7.06
C PHE A 50 -0.55 -0.60 7.00
N GLU A 51 0.32 -1.60 7.07
CA GLU A 51 1.77 -1.41 7.13
C GLU A 51 2.47 -2.37 6.17
N ILE A 52 3.34 -1.84 5.31
CA ILE A 52 4.20 -2.62 4.41
C ILE A 52 5.65 -2.37 4.78
N PHE A 53 6.39 -3.45 4.95
CA PHE A 53 7.85 -3.45 5.05
C PHE A 53 8.43 -4.16 3.83
N VAL A 54 9.29 -3.47 3.09
CA VAL A 54 9.98 -4.02 1.92
C VAL A 54 11.44 -4.26 2.24
N ASN A 55 11.94 -5.42 1.81
CA ASN A 55 13.34 -5.82 1.96
C ASN A 55 13.87 -5.60 3.38
N ASN A 56 13.30 -6.32 4.35
CA ASN A 56 13.72 -6.22 5.75
C ASN A 56 13.64 -4.78 6.32
N GLY A 57 12.74 -3.94 5.80
CA GLY A 57 12.51 -2.58 6.28
C GLY A 57 13.35 -1.51 5.56
N GLU A 58 13.98 -1.82 4.42
CA GLU A 58 14.60 -0.82 3.54
C GLU A 58 13.62 0.32 3.19
N THR A 59 12.38 -0.07 2.87
CA THR A 59 11.27 0.85 2.63
C THR A 59 10.09 0.45 3.50
N VAL A 60 9.47 1.43 4.15
CA VAL A 60 8.29 1.24 5.00
C VAL A 60 7.19 2.19 4.56
N LEU A 61 5.96 1.68 4.46
CA LEU A 61 4.74 2.47 4.31
C LEU A 61 3.80 2.14 5.46
N THR A 62 3.45 3.14 6.26
CA THR A 62 2.44 3.03 7.32
C THR A 62 1.28 3.94 6.97
N SER A 63 0.07 3.41 7.03
CA SER A 63 -1.15 4.14 6.71
C SER A 63 -2.31 3.74 7.61
N ILE A 64 -3.26 4.65 7.80
CA ILE A 64 -4.53 4.36 8.46
C ILE A 64 -5.65 4.28 7.41
N PHE A 65 -6.65 3.46 7.66
CA PHE A 65 -7.85 3.37 6.82
C PHE A 65 -9.09 3.04 7.67
N PHE A 66 -10.29 3.24 7.10
CA PHE A 66 -11.55 3.12 7.84
C PHE A 66 -12.58 2.33 7.03
N PRO A 67 -12.53 0.99 7.00
CA PRO A 67 -13.38 0.18 6.13
C PRO A 67 -14.87 0.31 6.50
N ASN A 68 -15.76 0.37 5.50
CA ASN A 68 -17.20 0.60 5.69
C ASN A 68 -17.96 -0.62 6.24
N MET A 69 -17.44 -1.83 6.04
CA MET A 69 -18.00 -3.11 6.48
C MET A 69 -16.83 -4.06 6.79
N PRO A 70 -17.03 -5.14 7.55
CA PRO A 70 -16.00 -6.14 7.76
C PRO A 70 -15.77 -6.93 6.46
N ASP A 71 -15.06 -6.34 5.51
CA ASP A 71 -14.50 -7.06 4.37
C ASP A 71 -13.12 -7.58 4.80
N SER A 72 -12.96 -8.89 4.73
CA SER A 72 -11.74 -9.59 5.16
C SER A 72 -10.98 -10.18 3.97
N THR A 73 -11.33 -9.76 2.76
CA THR A 73 -10.76 -10.31 1.53
C THR A 73 -9.44 -9.61 1.22
N ILE A 74 -8.40 -10.40 0.98
CA ILE A 74 -7.11 -9.90 0.49
C ILE A 74 -6.87 -10.52 -0.88
N SER A 75 -6.60 -9.66 -1.87
CA SER A 75 -6.25 -10.05 -3.24
C SER A 75 -4.84 -9.58 -3.57
N ILE A 76 -4.06 -10.43 -4.22
CA ILE A 76 -2.72 -10.10 -4.71
C ILE A 76 -2.72 -10.34 -6.21
N GLU A 77 -2.43 -9.29 -6.96
CA GLU A 77 -2.46 -9.30 -8.42
C GLU A 77 -1.14 -8.73 -8.96
N ALA A 78 -0.72 -9.27 -10.10
CA ALA A 78 0.43 -8.78 -10.84
C ALA A 78 0.00 -8.52 -12.28
N ASP A 79 0.23 -7.29 -12.75
CA ASP A 79 0.04 -6.94 -14.15
C ASP A 79 1.31 -7.31 -14.93
N SER A 80 1.19 -8.30 -15.82
CA SER A 80 2.29 -8.79 -16.65
C SER A 80 2.46 -8.03 -17.96
N THR A 81 1.63 -7.01 -18.22
CA THR A 81 1.59 -6.29 -19.51
C THR A 81 2.80 -5.35 -19.72
N LEU A 82 3.76 -5.35 -18.80
CA LEU A 82 4.99 -4.53 -18.83
C LEU A 82 6.26 -5.32 -19.23
N MET A 83 6.13 -6.54 -19.78
CA MET A 83 7.26 -7.26 -20.41
C MET A 83 7.38 -7.02 -21.91
#